data_AF-A0AA95JAJ3-F1
#
_entry.id   AF-A0AA95JAJ3-F1
#
_cell.length_a   1.000
_cell.length_b   1.000
_cell.length_c   1.000
_cell.angle_alpha   90.00
_cell.angle_beta   90.00
_cell.angle_gamma   90.00
#
_symmetry.space_group_name_H-M   'P 1'
#
loop_
_entity.id
_entity.type
_entity.pdbx_description
1 polymer ?
#
loop_
_entity_poly.entity_id
_entity_poly.type
_entity_poly.pdbx_seq_one_letter_code
_entity_poly.pdbx_strand_id
1 'polypeptide(L)'
;MKKAGVFILIIALLMTGCSSKNGEKSSNTGANDNVEASSSAESSGATGDGEVTIVFPASLGAPEDVEGMTAEIVEAGATNTVKNDDGSVSVAISQENLNKLLEKYHSELTTMIEGVHSAENTSSIKNLDYDKEKFQEYNITVDKAAYESEESVDGLVIFGLTMQSLMYQIYSGVKESDIKVTINLIDQSTGEVFETSVLPEATPEQ
;
A
#
# COMPACT_ATOMS: atom_id res chain seq x y z
N MET A 1 51.09 5.09 -10.45
CA MET A 1 51.57 6.05 -9.44
C MET A 1 50.38 6.49 -8.60
N LYS A 2 50.53 6.58 -7.26
CA LYS A 2 50.09 7.67 -6.36
C LYS A 2 48.76 8.40 -6.73
N LYS A 3 47.71 8.46 -5.87
CA LYS A 3 47.57 8.14 -4.44
C LYS A 3 46.12 7.75 -4.10
N ALA A 4 45.92 7.13 -2.93
CA ALA A 4 44.63 7.05 -2.26
C ALA A 4 44.18 8.42 -1.71
N GLY A 5 42.87 8.58 -1.48
CA GLY A 5 42.25 9.76 -0.86
C GLY A 5 41.07 9.36 0.02
N VAL A 6 41.35 9.04 1.29
CA VAL A 6 40.34 8.87 2.35
C VAL A 6 40.10 10.23 3.00
N PHE A 7 38.85 10.71 3.04
CA PHE A 7 38.38 11.78 3.92
C PHE A 7 36.88 11.52 4.20
N ILE A 8 36.52 10.92 5.33
CA ILE A 8 36.38 11.50 6.69
C ILE A 8 34.95 12.00 6.95
N LEU A 9 34.35 11.36 7.95
CA LEU A 9 33.02 11.55 8.50
C LEU A 9 33.01 12.75 9.46
N ILE A 10 32.08 13.69 9.28
CA ILE A 10 31.80 14.76 10.24
C ILE A 10 30.30 14.81 10.51
N ILE A 11 29.89 14.20 11.61
CA ILE A 11 28.62 14.47 12.28
C ILE A 11 28.79 15.77 13.07
N ALA A 12 27.90 16.74 12.85
CA ALA A 12 27.83 17.98 13.62
C ALA A 12 26.40 18.20 14.14
N LEU A 13 26.15 17.73 15.36
CA LEU A 13 24.99 18.16 16.15
C LEU A 13 25.17 19.63 16.56
N LEU A 14 24.19 20.47 16.25
CA LEU A 14 24.05 21.79 16.88
C LEU A 14 22.61 22.01 17.32
N MET A 15 22.33 21.64 18.58
CA MET A 15 21.23 22.18 19.35
C MET A 15 21.56 23.63 19.72
N THR A 16 20.76 24.60 19.26
CA THR A 16 20.76 25.97 19.80
C THR A 16 19.34 26.47 19.99
N GLY A 17 18.88 26.46 21.24
CA GLY A 17 17.71 27.21 21.66
C GLY A 17 18.09 28.56 22.27
N CYS A 18 17.32 29.60 21.97
CA CYS A 18 17.17 30.85 22.72
C CYS A 18 15.90 31.53 22.14
N SER A 19 14.80 31.76 22.85
CA SER A 19 14.57 32.50 24.11
C SER A 19 14.58 34.03 23.96
N SER A 20 13.68 34.71 24.68
CA SER A 20 13.23 36.13 24.54
C SER A 20 12.14 36.34 23.48
N LYS A 21 11.06 37.14 23.63
CA LYS A 21 10.50 38.02 24.70
C LYS A 21 9.03 38.32 24.28
N ASN A 22 8.03 38.77 25.06
CA ASN A 22 7.85 39.31 26.42
C ASN A 22 6.39 39.02 26.89
N GLY A 23 6.04 39.11 28.20
CA GLY A 23 4.61 39.19 28.59
C GLY A 23 4.19 38.72 29.99
N GLU A 24 4.59 39.41 31.07
CA GLU A 24 3.81 39.38 32.33
C GLU A 24 2.45 40.09 32.10
N LYS A 25 1.31 39.76 32.73
CA LYS A 25 1.12 39.50 34.17
C LYS A 25 -0.34 39.06 34.50
N SER A 26 -0.49 38.38 35.65
CA SER A 26 -1.63 38.45 36.59
C SER A 26 -2.83 37.47 36.46
N SER A 27 -2.84 36.47 37.35
CA SER A 27 -3.93 36.14 38.31
C SER A 27 -5.40 36.13 37.83
N ASN A 28 -6.16 35.03 37.97
CA ASN A 28 -6.65 34.57 39.29
C ASN A 28 -7.24 33.12 39.29
N THR A 29 -7.04 32.41 40.40
CA THR A 29 -7.82 31.34 41.07
C THR A 29 -9.08 30.71 40.42
N GLY A 30 -9.20 29.37 40.47
CA GLY A 30 -10.50 28.69 40.60
C GLY A 30 -10.56 27.16 40.32
N ALA A 31 -10.71 26.34 41.39
CA ALA A 31 -11.36 25.01 41.51
C ALA A 31 -11.00 23.85 40.52
N ASN A 32 -10.62 22.64 41.00
CA ASN A 32 -11.49 21.50 41.41
C ASN A 32 -12.27 20.87 40.21
N ASP A 33 -12.32 19.55 39.97
CA ASP A 33 -12.12 18.39 40.86
C ASP A 33 -11.61 17.14 40.11
N ASN A 34 -11.30 16.09 40.87
CA ASN A 34 -10.80 14.76 40.49
C ASN A 34 -11.93 13.81 40.04
N VAL A 35 -11.75 13.10 38.90
CA VAL A 35 -12.17 11.68 38.76
C VAL A 35 -11.16 10.93 37.89
N GLU A 36 -10.59 9.87 38.43
CA GLU A 36 -9.79 8.86 37.72
C GLU A 36 -10.63 7.60 37.46
N ALA A 37 -10.20 6.81 36.46
CA ALA A 37 -10.49 5.38 36.27
C ALA A 37 -11.86 4.91 35.72
N SER A 38 -11.78 4.47 34.46
CA SER A 38 -12.23 3.15 33.98
C SER A 38 -13.72 2.85 33.80
N SER A 39 -14.11 2.69 32.53
CA SER A 39 -14.99 1.60 32.10
C SER A 39 -14.66 1.25 30.64
N SER A 40 -14.16 0.04 30.43
CA SER A 40 -14.08 -0.59 29.11
C SER A 40 -15.49 -0.73 28.52
N ALA A 41 -15.69 -0.27 27.29
CA ALA A 41 -16.87 -0.55 26.48
C ALA A 41 -16.40 -0.90 25.07
N GLU A 42 -16.99 -1.95 24.50
CA GLU A 42 -16.56 -2.60 23.26
C GLU A 42 -16.53 -1.63 22.06
N SER A 43 -15.46 -1.70 21.25
CA SER A 43 -15.38 -1.05 19.94
C SER A 43 -16.22 -1.81 18.90
N SER A 44 -17.51 -1.97 19.18
CA SER A 44 -18.50 -2.30 18.14
C SER A 44 -18.83 -1.01 17.39
N GLY A 45 -17.88 -0.54 16.58
CA GLY A 45 -18.05 0.62 15.71
C GLY A 45 -19.19 0.38 14.73
N ALA A 46 -20.38 0.88 15.05
CA ALA A 46 -21.57 0.64 14.26
C ALA A 46 -21.49 1.37 12.92
N THR A 47 -21.27 0.59 11.85
CA THR A 47 -21.39 1.01 10.45
C THR A 47 -22.70 1.77 10.23
N GLY A 48 -22.63 2.94 9.62
CA GLY A 48 -23.80 3.77 9.32
C GLY A 48 -24.74 3.08 8.33
N ASP A 49 -26.02 3.48 8.36
CA ASP A 49 -27.05 2.93 7.47
C ASP A 49 -26.71 3.29 6.00
N GLY A 50 -26.25 2.31 5.22
CA GLY A 50 -25.75 2.50 3.84
C GLY A 50 -24.22 2.57 3.67
N GLU A 51 -23.45 2.39 4.75
CA GLU A 51 -22.00 2.15 4.68
C GLU A 51 -21.67 0.66 4.55
N VAL A 52 -20.51 0.36 3.97
CA VAL A 52 -19.91 -0.98 3.88
C VAL A 52 -18.57 -0.99 4.61
N THR A 53 -18.21 -2.14 5.16
CA THR A 53 -16.93 -2.32 5.87
C THR A 53 -15.91 -2.96 4.94
N ILE A 54 -14.78 -2.29 4.75
CA ILE A 54 -13.58 -2.84 4.11
C ILE A 54 -12.63 -3.35 5.19
N VAL A 55 -11.98 -4.48 4.95
CA VAL A 55 -10.99 -5.09 5.84
C VAL A 55 -9.65 -5.17 5.12
N PHE A 56 -8.63 -4.57 5.69
CA PHE A 56 -7.24 -4.62 5.25
C PHE A 56 -6.54 -5.78 5.96
N PRO A 57 -6.12 -6.84 5.24
CA PRO A 57 -5.40 -7.97 5.80
C PRO A 57 -4.14 -7.58 6.56
N ALA A 58 -3.85 -8.29 7.65
CA ALA A 58 -2.59 -8.13 8.40
C ALA A 58 -1.34 -8.45 7.57
N SER A 59 -1.50 -9.24 6.49
CA SER A 59 -0.43 -9.65 5.57
C SER A 59 0.08 -8.54 4.64
N LEU A 60 -0.61 -7.40 4.54
CA LEU A 60 -0.29 -6.33 3.58
C LEU A 60 0.59 -5.21 4.15
N GLY A 61 1.03 -5.31 5.41
CA GLY A 61 2.06 -4.42 5.93
C GLY A 61 2.32 -4.60 7.43
N ALA A 62 3.10 -3.68 8.00
CA ALA A 62 3.41 -3.71 9.41
C ALA A 62 2.17 -3.25 10.24
N PRO A 63 1.69 -4.03 11.22
CA PRO A 63 0.45 -3.72 11.95
C PRO A 63 0.53 -2.43 12.78
N GLU A 64 1.70 -1.82 12.93
CA GLU A 64 1.91 -0.49 13.48
C GLU A 64 1.56 0.68 12.54
N ASP A 65 1.56 0.50 11.21
CA ASP A 65 1.34 1.59 10.22
C ASP A 65 -0.10 1.65 9.69
N VAL A 66 -1.06 1.74 10.62
CA VAL A 66 -2.49 1.84 10.30
C VAL A 66 -2.80 3.13 9.50
N GLU A 67 -2.10 4.22 9.79
CA GLU A 67 -2.27 5.50 9.07
C GLU A 67 -1.82 5.36 7.61
N GLY A 68 -0.64 4.79 7.34
CA GLY A 68 -0.16 4.56 5.97
C GLY A 68 -1.06 3.61 5.18
N MET A 69 -1.53 2.52 5.80
CA MET A 69 -2.45 1.56 5.17
C MET A 69 -3.80 2.16 4.78
N THR A 70 -4.38 3.02 5.63
CA THR A 70 -5.76 3.51 5.47
C THR A 70 -5.87 4.95 4.95
N ALA A 71 -4.75 5.65 4.75
CA ALA A 71 -4.73 7.05 4.31
C ALA A 71 -5.64 7.31 3.11
N GLU A 72 -5.53 6.52 2.04
CA GLU A 72 -6.28 6.76 0.80
C GLU A 72 -7.79 6.52 0.96
N ILE A 73 -8.20 5.44 1.64
CA ILE A 73 -9.63 5.16 1.84
C ILE A 73 -10.26 6.19 2.81
N VAL A 74 -9.48 6.69 3.78
CA VAL A 74 -9.87 7.80 4.67
C VAL A 74 -9.97 9.12 3.90
N GLU A 75 -9.04 9.42 2.99
CA GLU A 75 -9.14 10.58 2.07
C GLU A 75 -10.35 10.47 1.12
N ALA A 76 -10.72 9.25 0.70
CA ALA A 76 -11.95 8.95 -0.02
C ALA A 76 -13.23 9.09 0.85
N GLY A 77 -13.10 9.41 2.14
CA GLY A 77 -14.20 9.67 3.06
C GLY A 77 -14.65 8.46 3.88
N ALA A 78 -13.78 7.47 4.10
CA ALA A 78 -14.02 6.43 5.10
C ALA A 78 -14.00 7.00 6.53
N THR A 79 -14.70 6.31 7.42
CA THR A 79 -14.77 6.60 8.86
C THR A 79 -14.60 5.30 9.66
N ASN A 80 -14.67 5.38 10.99
CA ASN A 80 -14.74 4.22 11.88
C ASN A 80 -13.58 3.21 11.67
N THR A 81 -12.34 3.70 11.63
CA THR A 81 -11.13 2.87 11.59
C THR A 81 -10.99 2.08 12.90
N VAL A 82 -11.03 0.76 12.82
CA VAL A 82 -10.88 -0.17 13.94
C VAL A 82 -9.72 -1.13 13.63
N LYS A 83 -8.78 -1.25 14.56
CA LYS A 83 -7.74 -2.28 14.52
C LYS A 83 -8.25 -3.53 15.24
N ASN A 84 -8.15 -4.68 14.58
CA ASN A 84 -8.64 -5.97 15.07
C ASN A 84 -7.55 -6.75 15.82
N ASP A 85 -7.97 -7.73 16.63
CA ASP A 85 -7.06 -8.54 17.45
C ASP A 85 -6.13 -9.45 16.63
N ASP A 86 -6.52 -9.79 15.39
CA ASP A 86 -5.70 -10.53 14.42
C ASP A 86 -4.66 -9.67 13.68
N GLY A 87 -4.66 -8.35 13.93
CA GLY A 87 -3.77 -7.39 13.29
C GLY A 87 -4.32 -6.75 12.02
N SER A 88 -5.48 -7.20 11.51
CA SER A 88 -6.18 -6.55 10.40
C SER A 88 -6.77 -5.20 10.81
N VAL A 89 -7.15 -4.39 9.82
CA VAL A 89 -7.80 -3.08 10.04
C VAL A 89 -9.12 -3.02 9.29
N SER A 90 -10.20 -2.68 9.99
CA SER A 90 -11.52 -2.44 9.40
C SER A 90 -11.81 -0.94 9.29
N VAL A 91 -12.50 -0.53 8.23
CA VAL A 91 -12.96 0.86 7.99
C VAL A 91 -14.33 0.85 7.33
N ALA A 92 -15.19 1.79 7.71
CA ALA A 92 -16.51 1.98 7.10
C ALA A 92 -16.45 3.05 6.01
N ILE A 93 -17.09 2.82 4.86
CA ILE A 93 -17.16 3.78 3.75
C ILE A 93 -18.53 3.71 3.07
N SER A 94 -19.03 4.81 2.51
CA SER A 94 -20.24 4.77 1.71
C SER A 94 -20.01 4.01 0.40
N GLN A 95 -21.02 3.28 -0.07
CA GLN A 95 -20.94 2.57 -1.36
C GLN A 95 -20.60 3.51 -2.53
N GLU A 96 -21.08 4.76 -2.49
CA GLU A 96 -20.78 5.77 -3.51
C GLU A 96 -19.27 6.11 -3.56
N ASN A 97 -18.63 6.28 -2.41
CA ASN A 97 -17.20 6.61 -2.37
C ASN A 97 -16.33 5.40 -2.67
N LEU A 98 -16.74 4.21 -2.23
CA LEU A 98 -16.06 2.96 -2.61
C LEU A 98 -16.08 2.74 -4.13
N ASN A 99 -17.22 2.99 -4.78
CA ASN A 99 -17.33 2.86 -6.24
C ASN A 99 -16.39 3.82 -6.97
N LYS A 100 -16.27 5.09 -6.52
CA LYS A 100 -15.30 6.06 -7.10
C LYS A 100 -13.86 5.60 -6.93
N LEU A 101 -13.52 5.01 -5.78
CA LEU A 101 -12.19 4.47 -5.50
C LEU A 101 -11.88 3.27 -6.43
N LEU A 102 -12.85 2.37 -6.62
CA LEU A 102 -12.73 1.25 -7.55
C LEU A 102 -12.59 1.70 -9.01
N GLU A 103 -13.36 2.70 -9.46
CA GLU A 103 -13.24 3.30 -10.79
C GLU A 103 -11.85 3.93 -11.00
N LYS A 104 -11.34 4.65 -10.00
CA LYS A 104 -9.97 5.19 -10.01
C LYS A 104 -8.94 4.08 -10.21
N TYR A 105 -8.95 3.06 -9.34
CA TYR A 105 -7.99 1.95 -9.40
C TYR A 105 -8.06 1.17 -10.72
N HIS A 106 -9.26 0.87 -11.22
CA HIS A 106 -9.43 0.22 -12.52
C HIS A 106 -8.85 1.08 -13.65
N SER A 107 -9.07 2.41 -13.61
CA SER A 107 -8.48 3.34 -14.58
C SER A 107 -6.96 3.39 -14.49
N GLU A 108 -6.38 3.42 -13.29
CA GLU A 108 -4.93 3.45 -13.08
C GLU A 108 -4.25 2.16 -13.55
N LEU A 109 -4.81 0.99 -13.19
CA LEU A 109 -4.35 -0.33 -13.65
C LEU A 109 -4.41 -0.43 -15.18
N THR A 110 -5.53 -0.03 -15.79
CA THR A 110 -5.68 -0.04 -17.25
C THR A 110 -4.64 0.89 -17.91
N THR A 111 -4.45 2.10 -17.37
CA THR A 111 -3.48 3.08 -17.88
C THR A 111 -2.05 2.58 -17.76
N MET A 112 -1.68 1.91 -16.65
CA MET A 112 -0.35 1.33 -16.46
C MET A 112 -0.08 0.24 -17.51
N ILE A 113 -1.05 -0.65 -17.73
CA ILE A 113 -0.96 -1.74 -18.71
C ILE A 113 -0.89 -1.20 -20.15
N GLU A 114 -1.69 -0.18 -20.49
CA GLU A 114 -1.59 0.51 -21.79
C GLU A 114 -0.22 1.20 -21.97
N GLY A 115 0.32 1.79 -20.90
CA GLY A 115 1.66 2.35 -20.86
C GLY A 115 2.74 1.35 -21.24
N VAL A 116 2.68 0.12 -20.69
CA VAL A 116 3.58 -0.98 -21.04
C VAL A 116 3.53 -1.31 -22.54
N HIS A 117 2.32 -1.44 -23.11
CA HIS A 117 2.16 -1.72 -24.54
C HIS A 117 2.68 -0.57 -25.43
N SER A 118 2.60 0.68 -24.98
CA SER A 118 3.12 1.84 -25.73
C SER A 118 4.65 1.96 -25.75
N ALA A 119 5.35 1.24 -24.85
CA ALA A 119 6.80 1.34 -24.64
C ALA A 119 7.64 0.44 -25.56
N GLU A 120 7.18 0.20 -26.80
CA GLU A 120 7.58 -0.92 -27.69
C GLU A 120 9.09 -1.11 -27.94
N ASN A 121 9.93 -0.10 -27.67
CA ASN A 121 11.39 -0.16 -27.89
C ASN A 121 12.24 -0.04 -26.62
N THR A 122 11.63 0.09 -25.43
CA THR A 122 12.35 0.20 -24.15
C THR A 122 11.93 -0.84 -23.12
N SER A 123 10.71 -1.38 -23.21
CA SER A 123 10.28 -2.46 -22.32
C SER A 123 10.74 -3.83 -22.83
N SER A 124 11.20 -4.67 -21.91
CA SER A 124 11.34 -6.11 -22.10
C SER A 124 9.99 -6.82 -22.21
N ILE A 125 8.92 -6.26 -21.65
CA ILE A 125 7.55 -6.81 -21.75
C ILE A 125 7.04 -6.68 -23.19
N LYS A 126 6.50 -7.77 -23.72
CA LYS A 126 6.01 -7.91 -25.10
C LYS A 126 4.51 -8.18 -25.19
N ASN A 127 3.94 -8.82 -24.15
CA ASN A 127 2.51 -9.05 -24.01
C ASN A 127 2.15 -9.18 -22.53
N LEU A 128 0.93 -8.78 -22.17
CA LEU A 128 0.42 -8.87 -20.80
C LEU A 128 -1.07 -9.27 -20.86
N ASP A 129 -1.34 -10.54 -20.52
CA ASP A 129 -2.69 -11.13 -20.51
C ASP A 129 -3.21 -11.29 -19.07
N TYR A 130 -4.48 -10.94 -18.85
CA TYR A 130 -5.08 -10.81 -17.51
C TYR A 130 -6.62 -10.73 -17.56
N ASP A 131 -7.27 -11.07 -16.44
CA ASP A 131 -8.69 -10.84 -16.23
C ASP A 131 -8.93 -9.38 -15.79
N LYS A 132 -9.51 -8.58 -16.70
CA LYS A 132 -9.79 -7.15 -16.52
C LYS A 132 -10.77 -6.81 -15.39
N GLU A 133 -11.59 -7.76 -14.97
CA GLU A 133 -12.59 -7.55 -13.91
C GLU A 133 -12.03 -7.94 -12.53
N LYS A 134 -10.90 -8.65 -12.47
CA LYS A 134 -10.37 -9.26 -11.23
C LYS A 134 -8.96 -8.87 -10.86
N PHE A 135 -8.08 -8.65 -11.85
CA PHE A 135 -6.66 -8.32 -11.63
C PHE A 135 -5.93 -9.31 -10.68
N GLN A 136 -6.28 -10.59 -10.73
CA GLN A 136 -5.74 -11.65 -9.84
C GLN A 136 -4.60 -12.47 -10.45
N GLU A 137 -4.50 -12.51 -11.77
CA GLU A 137 -3.46 -13.27 -12.48
C GLU A 137 -3.00 -12.51 -13.71
N TYR A 138 -1.68 -12.51 -13.92
CA TYR A 138 -1.02 -11.89 -15.06
C TYR A 138 -0.07 -12.88 -15.72
N ASN A 139 -0.28 -13.11 -17.00
CA ASN A 139 0.62 -13.88 -17.86
C ASN A 139 1.42 -12.89 -18.71
N ILE A 140 2.65 -12.62 -18.30
CA ILE A 140 3.50 -11.55 -18.84
C ILE A 140 4.58 -12.18 -19.72
N THR A 141 4.47 -11.98 -21.03
CA THR A 141 5.51 -12.42 -21.97
C THR A 141 6.59 -11.35 -22.06
N VAL A 142 7.84 -11.74 -21.84
CA VAL A 142 9.00 -10.85 -21.81
C VAL A 142 10.12 -11.35 -22.73
N ASP A 143 10.95 -10.43 -23.21
CA ASP A 143 12.33 -10.73 -23.59
C ASP A 143 13.13 -11.01 -22.33
N LYS A 144 13.36 -12.29 -22.02
CA LYS A 144 14.00 -12.69 -20.78
C LYS A 144 15.38 -12.06 -20.57
N ALA A 145 16.20 -11.97 -21.62
CA ALA A 145 17.54 -11.43 -21.51
C ALA A 145 17.55 -9.91 -21.30
N ALA A 146 16.56 -9.19 -21.83
CA ALA A 146 16.35 -7.78 -21.51
C ALA A 146 15.76 -7.59 -20.10
N TYR A 147 14.83 -8.45 -19.68
CA TYR A 147 14.17 -8.41 -18.37
C TYR A 147 15.16 -8.61 -17.22
N GLU A 148 16.05 -9.61 -17.33
CA GLU A 148 17.09 -9.94 -16.34
C GLU A 148 18.31 -8.99 -16.40
N SER A 149 18.28 -7.93 -17.22
CA SER A 149 19.40 -6.99 -17.35
C SER A 149 19.39 -5.90 -16.27
N GLU A 150 20.58 -5.41 -15.88
CA GLU A 150 20.77 -4.35 -14.88
C GLU A 150 20.10 -3.00 -15.26
N GLU A 151 19.81 -2.79 -16.55
CA GLU A 151 19.13 -1.60 -17.07
C GLU A 151 17.59 -1.76 -17.09
N SER A 152 17.08 -2.94 -16.74
CA SER A 152 15.65 -3.26 -16.71
C SER A 152 14.94 -2.55 -15.57
N VAL A 153 13.90 -1.78 -15.91
CA VAL A 153 12.99 -1.16 -14.94
C VAL A 153 11.64 -1.87 -14.87
N ASP A 154 11.41 -2.89 -15.72
CA ASP A 154 10.10 -3.56 -15.83
C ASP A 154 9.73 -4.33 -14.56
N GLY A 155 10.71 -4.80 -13.78
CA GLY A 155 10.45 -5.38 -12.46
C GLY A 155 9.72 -4.41 -11.51
N LEU A 156 10.03 -3.11 -11.58
CA LEU A 156 9.32 -2.08 -10.81
C LEU A 156 7.92 -1.82 -11.35
N VAL A 157 7.71 -1.94 -12.67
CA VAL A 157 6.39 -1.81 -13.29
C VAL A 157 5.48 -2.98 -12.87
N ILE A 158 6.00 -4.21 -12.92
CA ILE A 158 5.29 -5.42 -12.47
C ILE A 158 4.99 -5.36 -10.97
N PHE A 159 5.93 -4.86 -10.15
CA PHE A 159 5.69 -4.63 -8.72
C PHE A 159 4.57 -3.60 -8.48
N GLY A 160 4.61 -2.45 -9.17
CA GLY A 160 3.58 -1.41 -9.07
C GLY A 160 2.19 -1.92 -9.48
N LEU A 161 2.12 -2.65 -10.59
CA LEU A 161 0.92 -3.34 -11.07
C LEU A 161 0.37 -4.29 -10.01
N THR A 162 1.24 -5.11 -9.42
CA THR A 162 0.87 -6.09 -8.39
C THR A 162 0.28 -5.42 -7.15
N MET A 163 0.91 -4.34 -6.67
CA MET A 163 0.44 -3.61 -5.49
C MET A 163 -0.91 -2.91 -5.73
N GLN A 164 -1.10 -2.25 -6.88
CA GLN A 164 -2.39 -1.66 -7.23
C GLN A 164 -3.51 -2.70 -7.36
N SER A 165 -3.17 -3.90 -7.85
CA SER A 165 -4.12 -5.00 -8.01
C SER A 165 -4.53 -5.62 -6.67
N LEU A 166 -3.61 -5.72 -5.71
CA LEU A 166 -3.94 -6.09 -4.33
C LEU A 166 -4.89 -5.09 -3.69
N MET A 167 -4.63 -3.78 -3.84
CA MET A 167 -5.53 -2.73 -3.34
C MET A 167 -6.92 -2.81 -3.98
N TYR A 168 -7.01 -3.03 -5.31
CA TYR A 168 -8.29 -3.22 -5.99
C TYR A 168 -9.07 -4.42 -5.44
N GLN A 169 -8.40 -5.53 -5.12
CA GLN A 169 -9.04 -6.72 -4.52
C GLN A 169 -9.60 -6.43 -3.12
N ILE A 170 -8.88 -5.69 -2.26
CA ILE A 170 -9.36 -5.25 -0.95
C ILE A 170 -10.63 -4.41 -1.11
N TYR A 171 -10.58 -3.38 -1.96
CA TYR A 171 -11.72 -2.46 -2.15
C TYR A 171 -12.91 -3.12 -2.84
N SER A 172 -12.71 -4.16 -3.65
CA SER A 172 -13.79 -4.93 -4.27
C SER A 172 -14.41 -5.97 -3.31
N GLY A 173 -13.89 -6.09 -2.08
CA GLY A 173 -14.42 -7.00 -1.07
C GLY A 173 -14.08 -8.47 -1.31
N VAL A 174 -12.96 -8.75 -2.00
CA VAL A 174 -12.39 -10.10 -2.05
C VAL A 174 -12.07 -10.56 -0.63
N LYS A 175 -12.35 -11.83 -0.31
CA LYS A 175 -12.06 -12.38 1.02
C LYS A 175 -10.55 -12.40 1.25
N GLU A 176 -10.11 -12.15 2.49
CA GLU A 176 -8.70 -12.15 2.87
C GLU A 176 -7.93 -13.40 2.43
N SER A 177 -8.52 -14.61 2.53
CA SER A 177 -7.92 -15.87 2.05
C SER A 177 -7.69 -15.94 0.54
N ASP A 178 -8.40 -15.10 -0.20
CA ASP A 178 -8.50 -15.11 -1.66
C ASP A 178 -7.80 -13.87 -2.27
N ILE A 179 -7.41 -12.87 -1.45
CA ILE A 179 -6.63 -11.68 -1.88
C ILE A 179 -5.22 -12.13 -2.25
N LYS A 180 -4.94 -12.17 -3.55
CA LYS A 180 -3.61 -12.46 -4.09
C LYS A 180 -3.49 -12.05 -5.55
N VAL A 181 -2.26 -11.85 -5.99
CA VAL A 181 -1.90 -11.63 -7.39
C VAL A 181 -0.84 -12.66 -7.76
N THR A 182 -1.11 -13.44 -8.80
CA THR A 182 -0.17 -14.37 -9.42
C THR A 182 0.46 -13.70 -10.64
N ILE A 183 1.78 -13.61 -10.69
CA ILE A 183 2.56 -13.17 -11.85
C ILE A 183 3.26 -14.40 -12.44
N ASN A 184 3.00 -14.70 -13.71
CA ASN A 184 3.74 -15.70 -14.49
C ASN A 184 4.58 -14.98 -15.56
N LEU A 185 5.90 -15.12 -15.49
CA LEU A 185 6.81 -14.58 -16.50
C LEU A 185 7.12 -15.65 -17.55
N ILE A 186 6.80 -15.34 -18.80
CA ILE A 186 6.92 -16.22 -19.96
C ILE A 186 8.04 -15.69 -20.86
N ASP A 187 9.01 -16.54 -21.20
CA ASP A 187 10.05 -16.15 -22.17
C ASP A 187 9.47 -16.18 -23.59
N GLN A 188 9.51 -15.03 -24.29
CA GLN A 188 9.04 -14.89 -25.68
C GLN A 188 9.67 -15.91 -26.65
N SER A 189 10.88 -16.41 -26.32
CA SER A 189 11.72 -17.22 -27.20
C SER A 189 11.32 -18.69 -27.20
N THR A 190 10.76 -19.15 -26.07
CA THR A 190 10.40 -20.55 -25.80
C THR A 190 8.89 -20.75 -25.61
N GLY A 191 8.19 -19.71 -25.14
CA GLY A 191 6.80 -19.80 -24.69
C GLY A 191 6.64 -20.49 -23.32
N GLU A 192 7.73 -20.75 -22.61
CA GLU A 192 7.71 -21.40 -21.29
C GLU A 192 7.66 -20.37 -20.16
N VAL A 193 6.91 -20.68 -19.10
CA VAL A 193 6.97 -19.93 -17.83
C VAL A 193 8.31 -20.24 -17.17
N PHE A 194 9.13 -19.21 -16.94
CA PHE A 194 10.42 -19.36 -16.26
C PHE A 194 10.40 -18.88 -14.81
N GLU A 195 9.41 -18.09 -14.42
CA GLU A 195 9.20 -17.61 -13.06
C GLU A 195 7.70 -17.48 -12.78
N THR A 196 7.28 -17.91 -11.58
CA THR A 196 5.95 -17.62 -11.03
C THR A 196 6.12 -17.04 -9.63
N SER A 197 5.52 -15.89 -9.40
CA SER A 197 5.54 -15.16 -8.12
C SER A 197 4.10 -14.90 -7.66
N VAL A 198 3.82 -15.08 -6.37
CA VAL A 198 2.48 -14.87 -5.79
C VAL A 198 2.60 -13.92 -4.61
N LEU A 199 1.86 -12.82 -4.63
CA LEU A 199 1.84 -11.81 -3.57
C LEU A 199 0.41 -11.59 -3.03
N PRO A 200 0.22 -11.34 -1.72
CA PRO A 200 1.22 -11.52 -0.66
C PRO A 200 1.69 -12.98 -0.61
N GLU A 201 2.95 -13.21 -0.24
CA GLU A 201 3.44 -14.59 -0.07
C GLU A 201 2.59 -15.27 1.02
N ALA A 202 2.17 -16.51 0.75
CA ALA A 202 1.50 -17.31 1.77
C ALA A 202 2.45 -17.46 2.96
N THR A 203 2.08 -16.86 4.10
CA THR A 203 2.87 -16.96 5.33
C THR A 203 3.00 -18.44 5.67
N PRO A 204 4.22 -18.99 5.88
CA PRO A 204 4.37 -20.41 6.15
C PRO A 204 3.60 -20.77 7.42
N GLU A 205 2.63 -21.69 7.29
CA GLU A 205 1.80 -22.19 8.40
C GLU A 205 2.70 -22.52 9.61
N GLN A 206 2.41 -21.91 10.77
CA GLN A 206 3.14 -22.07 12.03
C GLN A 206 2.57 -23.22 12.87
#